data_AF-A0A2A9MDP2-F1
#
_entry.id   AF-A0A2A9MDP2-F1
#
_cell.length_a   1.000
_cell.length_b   1.000
_cell.length_c   1.000
_cell.angle_alpha   90.00
_cell.angle_beta   90.00
_cell.angle_gamma   90.00
#
_symmetry.space_group_name_H-M   'P 1'
#
loop_
_entity.id
_entity.type
_entity.pdbx_description
1 polymer ?
#
loop_
_entity_poly.entity_id
_entity_poly.type
_entity_poly.pdbx_seq_one_letter_code
_entity_poly.pdbx_strand_id
1 'polypeptide(L)'
;MTYCLHTAHAGGQEWRDISNFVEDFSVTTNGLRTPKKALEVAGSALNEVFHYPSPSDVQYKEYERSAENNGLQLRGSQEAELVCVVNPCNPTGDWAKKLYDTRGIKVFVIQSWTKIWACPGLRVGSLLAPHPDEAKRIRKHQVPWSLNTLAIAFLSEVVKDTDYMNETWTVTPQWNDVFRSALQNIRPDWDVNGHR
;
A
#
# COMPACT_ATOMS: atom_id res chain seq x y z
N MET A 1 18.09 -26.92 1.30
CA MET A 1 17.08 -25.93 1.72
C MET A 1 16.89 -25.00 0.54
N THR A 2 15.72 -24.97 -0.09
CA THR A 2 15.50 -24.13 -1.29
C THR A 2 14.76 -22.88 -0.86
N TYR A 3 15.47 -21.75 -0.93
CA TYR A 3 14.83 -20.44 -0.92
C TYR A 3 14.36 -20.15 -2.35
N CYS A 4 13.14 -19.62 -2.52
CA CYS A 4 12.65 -19.32 -3.86
C CYS A 4 13.45 -18.13 -4.45
N LEU A 5 14.47 -18.45 -5.24
CA LEU A 5 15.23 -17.52 -6.10
C LEU A 5 15.04 -17.87 -7.60
N HIS A 6 14.04 -18.69 -7.93
CA HIS A 6 13.87 -19.22 -9.28
C HIS A 6 13.28 -18.17 -10.24
N THR A 7 14.20 -17.58 -11.02
CA THR A 7 14.11 -17.28 -12.46
C THR A 7 12.72 -17.11 -13.10
N ALA A 8 12.54 -15.89 -13.65
CA ALA A 8 11.68 -15.50 -14.78
C ALA A 8 10.18 -15.24 -14.57
N HIS A 9 9.57 -15.60 -13.44
CA HIS A 9 8.16 -15.27 -13.18
C HIS A 9 8.04 -14.40 -11.92
N ALA A 10 7.46 -13.21 -12.08
CA ALA A 10 7.12 -12.34 -10.96
C ALA A 10 6.26 -13.14 -9.97
N GLY A 11 6.67 -13.25 -8.70
CA GLY A 11 6.13 -14.22 -7.74
C GLY A 11 4.61 -14.32 -7.63
N GLY A 12 4.10 -15.43 -7.07
CA GLY A 12 2.70 -15.80 -7.14
C GLY A 12 2.33 -16.99 -6.26
N GLN A 13 1.41 -17.85 -6.69
CA GLN A 13 0.94 -19.03 -5.91
C GLN A 13 1.74 -20.32 -6.21
N GLU A 14 2.74 -20.23 -7.08
CA GLU A 14 3.60 -21.33 -7.54
C GLU A 14 4.41 -21.95 -6.39
N TRP A 15 4.58 -21.23 -5.28
CA TRP A 15 5.20 -21.76 -4.07
C TRP A 15 4.51 -23.03 -3.55
N ARG A 16 3.22 -23.23 -3.85
CA ARG A 16 2.46 -24.43 -3.46
C ARG A 16 3.01 -25.70 -4.08
N ASP A 17 3.65 -25.60 -5.24
CA ASP A 17 4.19 -26.73 -5.98
C ASP A 17 5.64 -27.06 -5.54
N ILE A 18 6.22 -26.24 -4.65
CA ILE A 18 7.58 -26.44 -4.13
C ILE A 18 7.51 -27.34 -2.89
N SER A 19 7.87 -28.61 -3.06
CA SER A 19 7.79 -29.65 -2.00
C SER A 19 8.66 -29.38 -0.76
N ASN A 20 9.62 -28.47 -0.86
CA ASN A 20 10.50 -28.06 0.24
C ASN A 20 10.47 -26.54 0.48
N PHE A 21 9.32 -25.90 0.25
CA PHE A 21 9.11 -24.47 0.47
C PHE A 21 9.37 -24.07 1.93
N VAL A 22 10.16 -23.02 2.12
CA VAL A 22 10.45 -22.44 3.43
C VAL A 22 9.85 -21.05 3.55
N GLU A 23 10.22 -20.14 2.64
CA GLU A 23 9.77 -18.75 2.63
C GLU A 23 9.94 -18.16 1.22
N ASP A 24 9.10 -17.18 0.87
CA ASP A 24 9.13 -16.50 -0.43
C ASP A 24 9.68 -15.07 -0.29
N PHE A 25 10.88 -14.85 -0.83
CA PHE A 25 11.51 -13.52 -0.92
C PHE A 25 11.38 -12.89 -2.33
N SER A 26 10.69 -13.56 -3.26
CA SER A 26 10.48 -13.07 -4.63
C SER A 26 9.38 -12.00 -4.70
N VAL A 27 8.56 -11.86 -3.65
CA VAL A 27 7.49 -10.86 -3.54
C VAL A 27 7.80 -9.84 -2.44
N THR A 28 7.61 -8.56 -2.76
CA THR A 28 7.88 -7.45 -1.83
C THR A 28 6.74 -7.19 -0.85
N THR A 29 6.20 -8.22 -0.19
CA THR A 29 5.12 -8.08 0.81
C THR A 29 5.67 -8.01 2.24
N ASN A 30 4.90 -7.42 3.16
CA ASN A 30 5.26 -7.36 4.57
C ASN A 30 5.41 -8.78 5.16
N GLY A 31 6.57 -9.05 5.78
CA GLY A 31 6.91 -10.34 6.38
C GLY A 31 6.07 -10.71 7.61
N LEU A 32 5.33 -9.76 8.19
CA LEU A 32 4.37 -10.01 9.27
C LEU A 32 3.11 -10.76 8.80
N ARG A 33 2.98 -11.03 7.51
CA ARG A 33 1.79 -11.66 6.87
C ARG A 33 0.55 -10.77 6.97
N THR A 34 -0.56 -11.26 6.43
CA THR A 34 -1.83 -10.53 6.39
C THR A 34 -2.40 -10.35 7.80
N PRO A 35 -2.83 -9.13 8.21
CA PRO A 35 -3.46 -8.89 9.49
C PRO A 35 -4.66 -9.82 9.74
N LYS A 36 -4.59 -10.60 10.83
CA LYS A 36 -5.49 -11.73 11.07
C LYS A 36 -6.96 -11.30 11.16
N LYS A 37 -7.24 -10.25 11.92
CA LYS A 37 -8.60 -9.73 12.11
C LYS A 37 -9.21 -9.21 10.81
N ALA A 38 -8.43 -8.48 10.01
CA ALA A 38 -8.87 -8.02 8.70
C ALA A 38 -9.11 -9.18 7.73
N LEU A 39 -8.30 -10.23 7.77
CA LEU A 39 -8.48 -11.44 6.99
C LEU A 39 -9.77 -12.20 7.39
N GLU A 40 -10.08 -12.29 8.69
CA GLU A 40 -11.31 -12.91 9.19
C GLU A 40 -12.57 -12.14 8.73
N VAL A 41 -12.52 -10.80 8.80
CA VAL A 41 -13.60 -9.92 8.31
C VAL A 41 -13.78 -10.08 6.79
N ALA A 42 -12.69 -10.11 6.04
CA ALA A 42 -12.73 -10.37 4.60
C ALA A 42 -13.31 -11.75 4.29
N GLY A 43 -12.93 -12.79 5.05
CA GLY A 43 -13.47 -14.15 4.90
C GLY A 43 -14.97 -14.23 5.15
N SER A 44 -15.48 -13.47 6.12
CA SER A 44 -16.92 -13.41 6.44
C SER A 44 -17.73 -12.79 5.30
N ALA A 45 -17.14 -11.85 4.56
CA ALA A 45 -17.75 -11.20 3.39
C ALA A 45 -17.83 -12.12 2.15
N LEU A 46 -17.28 -13.34 2.20
CA LEU A 46 -17.44 -14.33 1.13
C LEU A 46 -18.91 -14.68 0.88
N ASN A 47 -19.75 -14.59 1.91
CA ASN A 47 -21.19 -14.82 1.80
C ASN A 47 -21.93 -13.68 1.08
N GLU A 48 -21.27 -12.60 0.67
CA GLU A 48 -21.89 -11.45 0.00
C GLU A 48 -21.46 -11.30 -1.47
N VAL A 49 -20.61 -12.20 -1.98
CA VAL A 49 -20.03 -12.08 -3.33
C VAL A 49 -21.03 -12.21 -4.48
N PHE A 50 -22.25 -12.66 -4.20
CA PHE A 50 -23.32 -12.76 -5.19
C PHE A 50 -24.01 -11.42 -5.48
N HIS A 51 -23.64 -10.34 -4.79
CA HIS A 51 -24.08 -8.98 -5.09
C HIS A 51 -22.90 -8.03 -5.24
N TYR A 52 -23.08 -7.02 -6.11
CA TYR A 52 -22.13 -5.92 -6.19
C TYR A 52 -22.15 -5.13 -4.89
N PRO A 53 -20.98 -4.69 -4.37
CA PRO A 53 -20.95 -3.81 -3.23
C PRO A 53 -21.71 -2.52 -3.56
N SER A 54 -22.32 -1.91 -2.54
CA SER A 54 -23.01 -0.64 -2.72
C SER A 54 -22.07 0.37 -3.41
N PRO A 55 -22.53 1.09 -4.45
CA PRO A 55 -21.81 2.21 -5.05
C PRO A 55 -21.83 3.40 -4.08
N SER A 56 -21.36 3.18 -2.87
CA SER A 56 -21.31 4.16 -1.81
C SER A 56 -20.12 5.10 -2.03
N ASP A 57 -20.17 6.28 -1.44
CA ASP A 57 -19.01 7.18 -1.33
C ASP A 57 -17.89 6.61 -0.42
N VAL A 58 -18.04 5.37 0.09
CA VAL A 58 -17.14 4.73 1.07
C VAL A 58 -15.81 4.27 0.45
N GLN A 59 -15.64 4.44 -0.87
CA GLN A 59 -14.39 4.06 -1.53
C GLN A 59 -13.21 5.03 -1.25
N TYR A 60 -13.44 6.20 -0.65
CA TYR A 60 -12.40 7.22 -0.49
C TYR A 60 -12.63 8.12 0.74
N LYS A 61 -12.10 7.74 1.91
CA LYS A 61 -11.84 8.68 3.04
C LYS A 61 -10.73 8.23 3.98
N GLU A 62 -9.91 7.25 3.59
CA GLU A 62 -8.92 6.70 4.53
C GLU A 62 -7.77 7.67 4.79
N TYR A 63 -7.28 8.30 3.72
CA TYR A 63 -6.30 9.38 3.83
C TYR A 63 -6.93 10.67 4.34
N GLU A 64 -8.21 10.95 4.06
CA GLU A 64 -8.93 12.10 4.65
C GLU A 64 -9.05 11.92 6.16
N ARG A 65 -9.43 10.73 6.64
CA ARG A 65 -9.44 10.38 8.07
C ARG A 65 -8.04 10.37 8.69
N SER A 66 -7.03 9.87 7.98
CA SER A 66 -5.64 9.95 8.42
C SER A 66 -5.17 11.40 8.51
N ALA A 67 -5.51 12.23 7.53
CA ALA A 67 -5.18 13.66 7.48
C ALA A 67 -5.90 14.45 8.59
N GLU A 68 -7.19 14.18 8.82
CA GLU A 68 -7.97 14.73 9.93
C GLU A 68 -7.38 14.32 11.29
N ASN A 69 -7.05 13.05 11.48
CA ASN A 69 -6.38 12.55 12.69
C ASN A 69 -5.01 13.22 12.92
N ASN A 70 -4.36 13.69 11.86
CA ASN A 70 -3.08 14.42 11.93
C ASN A 70 -3.26 15.95 11.85
N GLY A 71 -4.49 16.48 11.98
CA GLY A 71 -4.77 17.92 12.04
C GLY A 71 -4.65 18.68 10.71
N LEU A 72 -4.66 17.99 9.57
CA LEU A 72 -4.56 18.60 8.25
C LEU A 72 -5.93 19.08 7.74
N GLN A 73 -5.96 20.21 7.02
CA GLN A 73 -7.18 20.81 6.45
C GLN A 73 -7.09 20.99 4.92
N LEU A 74 -8.20 20.75 4.22
CA LEU A 74 -8.36 20.98 2.78
C LEU A 74 -8.40 22.48 2.44
N ARG A 75 -7.71 22.91 1.37
CA ARG A 75 -7.65 24.31 0.87
C ARG A 75 -7.89 24.32 -0.66
N GLY A 76 -8.59 25.34 -1.18
CA GLY A 76 -9.18 25.43 -2.53
C GLY A 76 -8.24 25.31 -3.76
N SER A 77 -8.83 25.18 -4.97
CA SER A 77 -8.17 24.82 -6.25
C SER A 77 -7.69 25.99 -7.14
N GLN A 78 -6.50 25.85 -7.74
CA GLN A 78 -5.98 26.57 -8.93
C GLN A 78 -5.55 25.55 -10.00
N GLU A 79 -5.52 25.88 -11.30
CA GLU A 79 -5.15 24.94 -12.40
C GLU A 79 -3.64 24.83 -12.67
N ALA A 80 -3.18 23.63 -13.04
CA ALA A 80 -1.79 23.35 -13.42
C ALA A 80 -1.65 22.11 -14.33
N GLU A 81 -0.52 22.04 -15.04
CA GLU A 81 -0.08 20.94 -15.93
C GLU A 81 0.40 19.73 -15.10
N LEU A 82 0.08 18.50 -15.54
CA LEU A 82 0.18 17.27 -14.74
C LEU A 82 1.63 16.85 -14.43
N VAL A 83 1.97 16.68 -13.14
CA VAL A 83 3.23 16.05 -12.70
C VAL A 83 2.91 14.73 -11.99
N CYS A 84 3.42 13.61 -12.51
CA CYS A 84 3.29 12.29 -11.89
C CYS A 84 4.57 11.96 -11.10
N VAL A 85 4.46 11.82 -9.77
CA VAL A 85 5.57 11.41 -8.90
C VAL A 85 5.28 10.01 -8.38
N VAL A 86 6.08 9.03 -8.80
CA VAL A 86 6.08 7.69 -8.20
C VAL A 86 7.14 7.71 -7.11
N ASN A 87 6.72 7.84 -5.85
CA ASN A 87 7.63 7.77 -4.70
C ASN A 87 7.40 6.47 -3.90
N PRO A 88 8.23 5.42 -4.10
CA PRO A 88 8.02 4.12 -3.49
C PRO A 88 8.36 4.06 -1.98
N CYS A 89 8.95 5.10 -1.38
CA CYS A 89 9.36 5.07 0.02
C CYS A 89 9.15 6.44 0.71
N ASN A 90 8.68 6.40 1.96
CA ASN A 90 8.41 7.50 2.89
C ASN A 90 7.03 8.19 2.76
N PRO A 91 6.39 8.57 3.89
CA PRO A 91 5.05 9.13 3.88
C PRO A 91 5.06 10.43 3.10
N THR A 92 3.93 10.73 2.46
CA THR A 92 3.67 11.98 1.78
C THR A 92 3.75 13.13 2.81
N GLY A 93 4.96 13.62 3.07
CA GLY A 93 5.16 14.78 3.94
C GLY A 93 4.54 16.03 3.32
N ASP A 94 4.69 17.17 4.02
CA ASP A 94 4.19 18.48 3.58
C ASP A 94 4.71 18.96 2.21
N TRP A 95 5.63 18.23 1.56
CA TRP A 95 6.21 18.63 0.28
C TRP A 95 5.17 18.75 -0.83
N ALA A 96 4.18 17.83 -0.89
CA ALA A 96 3.13 17.88 -1.91
C ALA A 96 2.28 19.14 -1.75
N LYS A 97 1.92 19.46 -0.51
CA LYS A 97 1.22 20.70 -0.15
C LYS A 97 2.08 21.94 -0.43
N LYS A 98 3.38 21.91 -0.10
CA LYS A 98 4.32 23.00 -0.38
C LYS A 98 4.47 23.24 -1.89
N LEU A 99 4.56 22.21 -2.71
CA LEU A 99 4.63 22.35 -4.18
C LEU A 99 3.37 22.99 -4.75
N TYR A 100 2.20 22.63 -4.21
CA TYR A 100 0.95 23.28 -4.56
C TYR A 100 0.93 24.75 -4.11
N ASP A 101 1.17 25.02 -2.83
CA ASP A 101 1.10 26.37 -2.26
C ASP A 101 2.13 27.34 -2.86
N THR A 102 3.34 26.86 -3.19
CA THR A 102 4.45 27.72 -3.68
C THR A 102 4.57 27.78 -5.20
N ARG A 103 4.09 26.77 -5.93
CA ARG A 103 4.31 26.65 -7.38
C ARG A 103 3.05 26.28 -8.17
N GLY A 104 1.90 26.11 -7.51
CA GLY A 104 0.66 25.66 -8.14
C GLY A 104 0.71 24.20 -8.61
N ILE A 105 1.75 23.43 -8.29
CA ILE A 105 1.92 22.08 -8.84
C ILE A 105 0.95 21.12 -8.14
N LYS A 106 0.05 20.53 -8.92
CA LYS A 106 -0.88 19.49 -8.46
C LYS A 106 -0.16 18.14 -8.38
N VAL A 107 -0.12 17.57 -7.19
CA VAL A 107 0.47 16.24 -6.94
C VAL A 107 -0.65 15.24 -6.65
N PHE A 108 -0.72 14.19 -7.46
CA PHE A 108 -1.54 13.03 -7.19
C PHE A 108 -0.69 11.93 -6.57
N VAL A 109 -1.14 11.33 -5.47
CA VAL A 109 -0.45 10.21 -4.84
C VAL A 109 -1.19 8.93 -5.16
N ILE A 110 -0.56 8.02 -5.88
CA ILE A 110 -1.11 6.70 -6.18
C ILE A 110 -0.36 5.70 -5.32
N GLN A 111 -1.08 4.93 -4.51
CA GLN A 111 -0.47 3.97 -3.59
C GLN A 111 -1.14 2.61 -3.69
N SER A 112 -0.32 1.56 -3.56
CA SER A 112 -0.80 0.19 -3.36
C SER A 112 -0.72 -0.16 -1.89
N TRP A 113 -1.82 -0.68 -1.37
CA TRP A 113 -1.91 -1.18 0.01
C TRP A 113 -1.51 -2.65 0.13
N THR A 114 -1.22 -3.29 -1.00
CA THR A 114 -0.96 -4.73 -1.07
C THR A 114 0.30 -5.17 -0.36
N LYS A 115 1.31 -4.29 -0.29
CA LYS A 115 2.62 -4.61 0.27
C LYS A 115 2.59 -4.49 1.78
N ILE A 116 2.15 -3.35 2.28
CA ILE A 116 2.15 -3.02 3.70
C ILE A 116 1.27 -3.97 4.53
N TRP A 117 0.10 -4.36 4.02
CA TRP A 117 -0.79 -5.31 4.71
C TRP A 117 -0.74 -6.74 4.16
N ALA A 118 0.29 -7.06 3.36
CA ALA A 118 0.50 -8.38 2.76
C ALA A 118 -0.79 -8.98 2.16
N CYS A 119 -1.51 -8.21 1.34
CA CYS A 119 -2.78 -8.60 0.73
C CYS A 119 -2.80 -8.48 -0.82
N PRO A 120 -1.77 -8.97 -1.54
CA PRO A 120 -1.68 -8.79 -2.99
C PRO A 120 -2.87 -9.35 -3.76
N GLY A 121 -3.49 -10.44 -3.29
CA GLY A 121 -4.67 -11.05 -3.91
C GLY A 121 -5.95 -10.20 -3.82
N LEU A 122 -6.05 -9.26 -2.87
CA LEU A 122 -7.22 -8.39 -2.72
C LEU A 122 -7.22 -7.21 -3.71
N ARG A 123 -6.08 -6.92 -4.35
CA ARG A 123 -5.89 -5.85 -5.34
C ARG A 123 -6.26 -4.45 -4.82
N VAL A 124 -5.78 -4.11 -3.63
CA VAL A 124 -6.14 -2.85 -2.97
C VAL A 124 -5.17 -1.72 -3.29
N GLY A 125 -5.73 -0.58 -3.69
CA GLY A 125 -4.99 0.65 -3.99
C GLY A 125 -5.87 1.88 -3.77
N SER A 126 -5.25 3.04 -3.66
CA SER A 126 -5.96 4.32 -3.59
C SER A 126 -5.21 5.42 -4.34
N LEU A 127 -5.96 6.47 -4.68
CA LEU A 127 -5.45 7.72 -5.22
C LEU A 127 -5.81 8.87 -4.28
N LEU A 128 -4.82 9.66 -3.90
CA LEU A 128 -5.02 10.94 -3.24
C LEU A 128 -4.90 12.04 -4.30
N ALA A 129 -5.94 12.85 -4.40
CA ALA A 129 -5.92 14.07 -5.21
C ALA A 129 -5.53 15.26 -4.32
N PRO A 130 -4.89 16.30 -4.88
CA PRO A 130 -4.52 17.48 -4.12
C PRO A 130 -5.75 18.30 -3.65
N HIS A 131 -6.89 18.14 -4.34
CA HIS A 131 -8.12 18.84 -4.02
C HIS A 131 -9.37 18.00 -4.43
N PRO A 132 -10.54 18.17 -3.79
CA PRO A 132 -11.71 17.32 -4.01
C PRO A 132 -12.29 17.38 -5.43
N ASP A 133 -12.15 18.50 -6.14
CA ASP A 133 -12.67 18.63 -7.51
C ASP A 133 -11.90 17.74 -8.49
N GLU A 134 -10.60 17.57 -8.28
CA GLU A 134 -9.73 16.69 -9.03
C GLU A 134 -10.07 15.23 -8.73
N ALA A 135 -10.34 14.88 -7.48
CA ALA A 135 -10.85 13.56 -7.12
C ALA A 135 -12.18 13.26 -7.84
N LYS A 136 -13.12 14.23 -7.87
CA LYS A 136 -14.39 14.11 -8.60
C LYS A 136 -14.16 13.92 -10.11
N ARG A 137 -13.21 14.64 -10.71
CA ARG A 137 -12.86 14.49 -12.14
C ARG A 137 -12.34 13.09 -12.44
N ILE A 138 -11.43 12.57 -11.62
CA ILE A 138 -10.90 11.20 -11.78
C ILE A 138 -11.99 10.16 -11.56
N ARG A 139 -12.86 10.35 -10.56
CA ARG A 139 -13.97 9.44 -10.27
C ARG A 139 -14.90 9.24 -11.47
N LYS A 140 -15.11 10.26 -12.32
CA LYS A 140 -15.90 10.14 -13.56
C LYS A 140 -15.32 9.13 -14.57
N HIS A 141 -14.02 8.87 -14.49
CA HIS A 141 -13.33 7.90 -15.35
C HIS A 141 -13.09 6.55 -14.64
N GLN A 142 -13.38 6.44 -13.35
CA GLN A 142 -13.26 5.19 -12.61
C GLN A 142 -14.38 4.25 -13.00
N VAL A 143 -14.03 3.01 -13.32
CA VAL A 143 -15.04 1.97 -13.55
C VAL A 143 -15.87 1.74 -12.28
N PRO A 144 -17.21 1.59 -12.39
CA PRO A 144 -18.05 1.20 -11.26
C PRO A 144 -17.53 -0.09 -10.60
N TRP A 145 -17.68 -0.18 -9.28
CA TRP A 145 -17.28 -1.37 -8.50
C TRP A 145 -15.82 -1.80 -8.69
N SER A 146 -14.92 -0.82 -8.78
CA SER A 146 -13.47 -1.06 -8.95
C SER A 146 -12.78 -1.78 -7.78
N LEU A 147 -13.46 -1.97 -6.64
CA LEU A 147 -13.03 -2.84 -5.55
C LEU A 147 -14.07 -3.93 -5.32
N ASN A 148 -13.57 -5.14 -5.04
CA ASN A 148 -14.41 -6.28 -4.68
C ASN A 148 -14.88 -6.20 -3.21
N THR A 149 -15.95 -6.93 -2.88
CA THR A 149 -16.56 -6.93 -1.54
C THR A 149 -15.60 -7.37 -0.44
N LEU A 150 -14.73 -8.37 -0.70
CA LEU A 150 -13.76 -8.85 0.27
C LEU A 150 -12.71 -7.79 0.60
N ALA A 151 -12.25 -7.05 -0.42
CA ALA A 151 -11.32 -5.94 -0.26
C ALA A 151 -11.93 -4.79 0.54
N ILE A 152 -13.22 -4.48 0.33
CA ILE A 152 -13.93 -3.43 1.10
C ILE A 152 -14.02 -3.85 2.57
N ALA A 153 -14.43 -5.08 2.84
CA ALA A 153 -14.51 -5.63 4.19
C ALA A 153 -13.13 -5.63 4.88
N PHE A 154 -12.10 -6.12 4.19
CA PHE A 154 -10.71 -6.10 4.65
C PHE A 154 -10.25 -4.68 5.02
N LEU A 155 -10.42 -3.73 4.09
CA LEU A 155 -10.07 -2.33 4.28
C LEU A 155 -10.79 -1.71 5.47
N SER A 156 -12.09 -1.99 5.64
CA SER A 156 -12.86 -1.44 6.75
C SER A 156 -12.28 -1.80 8.12
N GLU A 157 -11.50 -2.88 8.21
CA GLU A 157 -10.92 -3.35 9.46
C GLU A 157 -9.42 -3.06 9.60
N VAL A 158 -8.63 -3.33 8.56
CA VAL A 158 -7.17 -3.23 8.62
C VAL A 158 -6.67 -1.82 8.93
N VAL A 159 -7.44 -0.81 8.54
CA VAL A 159 -7.09 0.62 8.70
C VAL A 159 -7.18 1.08 10.15
N LYS A 160 -7.81 0.28 11.01
CA LYS A 160 -7.89 0.48 12.46
C LYS A 160 -6.75 -0.21 13.21
N ASP A 161 -5.97 -1.05 12.53
CA ASP A 161 -4.93 -1.89 13.14
C ASP A 161 -3.63 -1.11 13.35
N THR A 162 -3.65 -0.23 14.34
CA THR A 162 -2.48 0.59 14.69
C THR A 162 -1.31 -0.26 15.21
N ASP A 163 -1.60 -1.37 15.87
CA ASP A 163 -0.58 -2.25 16.45
C ASP A 163 0.22 -2.95 15.36
N TYR A 164 -0.45 -3.50 14.34
CA TYR A 164 0.23 -4.06 13.16
C TYR A 164 1.11 -3.03 12.47
N MET A 165 0.63 -1.78 12.35
CA MET A 165 1.42 -0.70 11.75
C MET A 165 2.65 -0.36 12.59
N ASN A 166 2.50 -0.23 13.91
CA ASN A 166 3.60 0.04 14.83
C ASN A 166 4.65 -1.07 14.81
N GLU A 167 4.20 -2.33 14.79
CA GLU A 167 5.09 -3.48 14.66
C GLU A 167 5.84 -3.43 13.32
N THR A 168 5.13 -3.21 12.21
CA THR A 168 5.73 -3.08 10.88
C THR A 168 6.85 -2.02 10.85
N TRP A 169 6.58 -0.83 11.38
CA TRP A 169 7.57 0.26 11.43
C TRP A 169 8.73 -0.01 12.38
N THR A 170 8.53 -0.87 13.37
CA THR A 170 9.56 -1.28 14.33
C THR A 170 10.49 -2.34 13.73
N VAL A 171 9.93 -3.41 13.17
CA VAL A 171 10.70 -4.61 12.79
C VAL A 171 11.31 -4.53 11.40
N THR A 172 10.63 -3.92 10.42
CA THR A 172 11.12 -3.92 9.03
C THR A 172 12.46 -3.20 8.85
N PRO A 173 12.77 -2.09 9.54
CA PRO A 173 14.09 -1.49 9.47
C PRO A 173 15.17 -2.37 10.12
N GLN A 174 14.85 -3.03 11.23
CA GLN A 174 15.76 -3.95 11.92
C GLN A 174 16.12 -5.14 11.03
N TRP A 175 15.12 -5.72 10.34
CA TRP A 175 15.36 -6.80 9.37
C TRP A 175 16.24 -6.34 8.20
N ASN A 176 16.02 -5.12 7.70
CA ASN A 176 16.85 -4.53 6.65
C ASN A 176 18.30 -4.32 7.13
N ASP A 177 18.50 -3.83 8.36
CA ASP A 177 19.83 -3.69 8.97
C ASP A 177 20.56 -5.04 9.11
N VAL A 178 19.85 -6.06 9.60
CA VAL A 178 20.39 -7.43 9.73
C VAL A 178 20.76 -7.99 8.36
N PHE A 179 19.87 -7.87 7.37
CA PHE A 179 20.11 -8.34 6.01
C PHE A 179 21.32 -7.65 5.39
N ARG A 180 21.42 -6.32 5.48
CA ARG A 180 22.55 -5.57 4.96
C ARG A 180 23.86 -5.95 5.64
N SER A 181 23.86 -6.08 6.96
CA SER A 181 25.06 -6.46 7.71
C SER A 181 25.54 -7.86 7.31
N ALA A 182 24.62 -8.81 7.16
CA ALA A 182 24.93 -10.14 6.67
C ALA A 182 25.48 -10.10 5.23
N LEU A 183 24.85 -9.32 4.34
CA LEU A 183 25.28 -9.19 2.95
C LEU A 183 26.67 -8.56 2.84
N GLN A 184 26.95 -7.49 3.60
CA GLN A 184 28.26 -6.84 3.64
C GLN A 184 29.35 -7.78 4.15
N ASN A 185 29.05 -8.62 5.14
CA ASN A 185 30.00 -9.62 5.64
C ASN A 185 30.33 -10.70 4.60
N ILE A 186 29.34 -11.10 3.79
CA ILE A 186 29.54 -12.09 2.72
C ILE A 186 30.25 -11.47 1.51
N ARG A 187 29.95 -10.20 1.21
CA ARG A 187 30.53 -9.41 0.10
C ARG A 187 31.13 -8.10 0.61
N PRO A 188 32.32 -8.15 1.23
CA PRO A 188 32.99 -6.95 1.73
C PRO A 188 33.35 -5.95 0.62
N ASP A 189 33.45 -6.43 -0.61
CA ASP A 189 33.75 -5.65 -1.82
C ASP A 189 32.54 -4.85 -2.35
N TRP A 190 31.33 -5.11 -1.85
CA TRP A 190 30.12 -4.43 -2.29
C TRP A 190 29.84 -3.15 -1.48
N ASP A 191 29.30 -2.15 -2.17
CA ASP A 191 28.71 -0.96 -1.53
C ASP A 191 27.22 -1.21 -1.25
N VAL A 192 26.91 -1.71 -0.05
CA VAL A 192 25.55 -2.09 0.34
C VAL A 192 24.76 -0.87 0.85
N ASN A 193 23.87 -0.36 0.00
CA ASN A 193 23.05 0.83 0.27
C ASN A 193 21.66 0.49 0.86
N GLY A 194 21.04 1.46 1.58
CA GLY A 194 19.65 1.32 2.05
C GLY A 194 19.20 2.24 3.21
N HIS A 195 19.77 3.44 3.33
CA HIS A 195 19.48 4.35 4.45
C HIS A 195 17.98 4.74 4.56
N ARG A 196 17.54 5.01 5.79
CA ARG A 196 16.22 5.59 6.09
C ARG A 196 16.08 7.00 5.51
#